data_AF-A0A3D1JBG9-F1
#
_entry.id   AF-A0A3D1JBG9-F1
#
_cell.length_a   1.000
_cell.length_b   1.000
_cell.length_c   1.000
_cell.angle_alpha   90.00
_cell.angle_beta   90.00
_cell.angle_gamma   90.00
#
_symmetry.space_group_name_H-M   'P 1'
#
loop_
_entity.id
_entity.type
_entity.pdbx_description
1 polymer ?
#
loop_
_entity_poly.entity_id
_entity_poly.type
_entity_poly.pdbx_seq_one_letter_code
_entity_poly.pdbx_strand_id
1 'polypeptide(L)'
;MSAYKQIFGEKDPTIIHQITDLFMKTIVDPQTLSTQGVLLIQFLMITIWAVAFFYLKKKTPFLKQLILLDVIFIAYYAGIYGMFLFSMPTDEALTLAGFDRYASSVVILNGGLATFFLVRGIDCLYYEQSIDQRNYRSFSSLLSKKIYQYTTLILLFFATLMVLSENNGMRFNNQDYKETVQAKIAEIAGDHFTMNQQRYLIVSTDKSAVDSYLVGYVGKYYLFSPNVDGRENFLMSATEFESLLAQYDFVVILEEHYTFNAMTEKLYSRTFKPGIYSVDEIIQN
;
A
#
# COMPACT_ATOMS: atom_id res chain seq x y z
N MET A 1 -12.44 -8.62 -24.27
CA MET A 1 -12.54 -7.40 -25.13
C MET A 1 -13.72 -6.49 -24.78
N SER A 2 -14.81 -6.96 -24.16
CA SER A 2 -15.97 -6.12 -23.77
C SER A 2 -15.65 -5.06 -22.70
N ALA A 3 -14.95 -5.45 -21.62
CA ALA A 3 -14.66 -4.56 -20.49
C ALA A 3 -13.73 -3.39 -20.85
N TYR A 4 -12.67 -3.63 -21.63
CA TYR A 4 -11.76 -2.58 -22.09
C TYR A 4 -12.45 -1.56 -23.00
N LYS A 5 -13.38 -2.00 -23.86
CA LYS A 5 -14.17 -1.08 -24.69
C LYS A 5 -15.14 -0.24 -23.88
N GLN A 6 -15.68 -0.78 -22.78
CA GLN A 6 -16.57 -0.06 -21.88
C GLN A 6 -15.80 1.00 -21.08
N ILE A 7 -14.69 0.61 -20.45
CA ILE A 7 -13.83 1.53 -19.66
C ILE A 7 -13.20 2.60 -20.54
N PHE A 8 -12.69 2.24 -21.73
CA PHE A 8 -12.08 3.21 -22.64
C PHE A 8 -13.12 4.08 -23.36
N GLY A 9 -14.33 3.54 -23.60
CA GLY A 9 -15.43 4.29 -24.20
C GLY A 9 -16.01 5.38 -23.30
N GLU A 10 -15.79 5.30 -21.98
CA GLU A 10 -16.22 6.30 -20.99
C GLU A 10 -15.24 7.48 -20.85
N LYS A 11 -14.00 7.37 -21.31
CA LYS A 11 -12.97 8.40 -21.14
C LYS A 11 -12.91 9.36 -22.31
N ASP A 12 -13.52 10.53 -22.13
CA ASP A 12 -13.38 11.66 -23.06
C ASP A 12 -11.96 12.26 -23.01
N PRO A 13 -11.41 12.82 -24.10
CA PRO A 13 -10.17 13.60 -24.13
C PRO A 13 -9.95 14.54 -22.93
N THR A 14 -11.00 15.17 -22.40
CA THR A 14 -10.91 16.02 -21.20
C THR A 14 -10.43 15.27 -19.96
N ILE A 15 -10.97 14.07 -19.74
CA ILE A 15 -10.61 13.18 -18.62
C ILE A 15 -9.18 12.67 -18.80
N ILE A 16 -8.78 12.33 -20.02
CA ILE A 16 -7.41 11.90 -20.33
C ILE A 16 -6.40 13.01 -19.98
N HIS A 17 -6.71 14.26 -20.32
CA HIS A 17 -5.87 15.41 -19.96
C HIS A 17 -5.78 15.57 -18.44
N GLN A 18 -6.90 15.50 -17.72
CA GLN A 18 -6.90 15.60 -16.25
C GLN A 18 -6.06 14.51 -15.58
N ILE A 19 -6.22 13.25 -16.02
CA ILE A 19 -5.42 12.13 -15.51
C ILE A 19 -3.93 12.38 -15.79
N THR A 20 -3.61 12.87 -16.98
CA THR A 20 -2.22 13.16 -17.38
C THR A 20 -1.61 14.26 -16.53
N ASP A 21 -2.30 15.38 -16.34
CA ASP A 21 -1.81 16.50 -15.54
C ASP A 21 -1.62 16.08 -14.08
N LEU A 22 -2.59 15.33 -13.53
CA LEU A 22 -2.51 14.81 -12.18
C LEU A 22 -1.32 13.83 -12.03
N PHE A 23 -1.19 12.88 -12.95
CA PHE A 23 -0.08 11.93 -12.97
C PHE A 23 1.27 12.66 -13.04
N MET A 24 1.44 13.57 -13.99
CA MET A 24 2.68 14.32 -14.17
C MET A 24 3.02 15.18 -12.95
N LYS A 25 2.02 15.78 -12.30
CA LYS A 25 2.21 16.52 -11.06
C LYS A 25 2.66 15.61 -9.92
N THR A 26 2.04 14.44 -9.76
CA THR A 26 2.36 13.51 -8.68
C THR A 26 3.75 12.91 -8.81
N ILE A 27 4.20 12.54 -10.02
CA ILE A 27 5.52 11.91 -10.21
C ILE A 27 6.70 12.87 -9.96
N VAL A 28 6.47 14.19 -10.03
CA VAL A 28 7.49 15.21 -9.76
C VAL A 28 7.35 15.83 -8.37
N ASP A 29 6.28 15.51 -7.64
CA ASP A 29 6.04 16.07 -6.31
C ASP A 29 7.00 15.43 -5.28
N PRO A 30 7.88 16.23 -4.63
CA PRO A 30 8.80 15.73 -3.61
C PRO A 30 8.10 15.25 -2.33
N GLN A 31 6.82 15.59 -2.14
CA GLN A 31 6.04 15.12 -0.99
C GLN A 31 5.58 13.67 -1.18
N THR A 32 5.53 13.18 -2.41
CA THR A 32 5.13 11.81 -2.71
C THR A 32 6.23 10.82 -2.31
N LEU A 33 5.85 9.76 -1.58
CA LEU A 33 6.79 8.79 -1.01
C LEU A 33 7.64 8.11 -2.10
N SER A 34 7.01 7.75 -3.21
CA SER A 34 7.71 7.14 -4.35
C SER A 34 8.76 8.10 -4.94
N THR A 35 8.45 9.38 -5.12
CA THR A 35 9.39 10.41 -5.59
C THR A 35 10.55 10.60 -4.61
N GLN A 36 10.29 10.60 -3.30
CA GLN A 36 11.35 10.65 -2.28
C GLN A 36 12.31 9.47 -2.39
N GLY A 37 11.77 8.26 -2.62
CA GLY A 37 12.58 7.06 -2.85
C GLY A 37 13.46 7.15 -4.10
N VAL A 38 12.91 7.65 -5.21
CA VAL A 38 13.69 7.93 -6.43
C VAL A 38 14.81 8.93 -6.14
N LEU A 39 14.49 10.07 -5.52
CA LEU A 39 15.46 11.11 -5.18
C LEU A 39 16.57 10.59 -4.25
N LEU A 40 16.22 9.74 -3.29
CA LEU A 40 17.20 9.10 -2.40
C LEU A 40 18.18 8.22 -3.19
N ILE A 41 17.69 7.39 -4.12
CA ILE A 41 18.54 6.55 -4.98
C ILE A 41 19.46 7.44 -5.84
N GLN A 42 18.92 8.47 -6.48
CA GLN A 42 19.70 9.41 -7.29
C GLN A 42 20.79 10.08 -6.46
N PHE A 43 20.42 10.62 -5.30
CA PHE A 43 21.33 11.30 -4.40
C PHE A 43 22.47 10.39 -3.93
N LEU A 44 22.17 9.17 -3.51
CA LEU A 44 23.18 8.21 -3.06
C LEU A 44 24.15 7.82 -4.18
N MET A 45 23.63 7.47 -5.36
CA MET A 45 24.44 7.05 -6.51
C MET A 45 25.35 8.19 -7.01
N ILE A 46 24.83 9.41 -7.12
CA ILE A 46 25.59 10.59 -7.54
C ILE A 46 26.66 10.93 -6.50
N THR A 47 26.31 10.90 -5.20
CA THR A 47 27.26 11.19 -4.12
C THR A 47 28.42 10.21 -4.13
N ILE A 48 28.15 8.91 -4.23
CA ILE A 48 29.19 7.87 -4.26
C ILE A 48 30.04 7.99 -5.53
N TRP A 49 29.42 8.28 -6.69
CA TRP A 49 30.16 8.56 -7.92
C TRP A 49 31.07 9.78 -7.77
N ALA A 50 30.58 10.88 -7.21
CA ALA A 50 31.36 12.10 -6.99
C ALA A 50 32.54 11.84 -6.04
N VAL A 51 32.34 11.08 -4.96
CA VAL A 51 33.42 10.67 -4.06
C VAL A 51 34.47 9.82 -4.79
N ALA A 52 34.02 8.83 -5.56
CA ALA A 52 34.91 7.96 -6.33
C ALA A 52 35.74 8.74 -7.38
N PHE A 53 35.10 9.69 -8.06
CA PHE A 53 35.73 10.44 -9.15
C PHE A 53 36.64 11.56 -8.64
N PHE A 54 36.16 12.42 -7.73
CA PHE A 54 36.91 13.59 -7.26
C PHE A 54 37.95 13.25 -6.19
N TYR A 55 37.60 12.42 -5.21
CA TYR A 55 38.48 12.15 -4.06
C TYR A 55 39.35 10.91 -4.27
N LEU A 56 38.76 9.81 -4.74
CA LEU A 56 39.51 8.57 -4.98
C LEU A 56 40.20 8.54 -6.35
N LYS A 57 39.83 9.45 -7.26
CA LYS A 57 40.35 9.52 -8.64
C LYS A 57 40.24 8.18 -9.40
N LYS A 58 39.21 7.40 -9.08
CA LYS A 58 38.94 6.10 -9.72
C LYS A 58 37.76 6.22 -10.68
N LYS A 59 37.89 5.57 -11.84
CA LYS A 59 36.78 5.43 -12.79
C LYS A 59 35.81 4.36 -12.29
N THR A 60 34.54 4.68 -12.18
CA THR A 60 33.49 3.76 -11.73
C THR A 60 32.34 3.70 -12.73
N PRO A 61 31.62 2.56 -12.81
CA PRO A 61 30.46 2.44 -13.69
C PRO A 61 29.18 3.09 -13.12
N PHE A 62 29.23 3.72 -11.93
CA PHE A 62 28.06 4.19 -11.20
C PHE A 62 27.14 5.10 -12.02
N LEU A 63 27.69 6.00 -12.86
CA LEU A 63 26.87 6.87 -13.69
C LEU A 63 26.12 6.10 -14.80
N LYS A 64 26.76 5.07 -15.39
CA LYS A 64 26.10 4.20 -16.39
C LYS A 64 25.02 3.34 -15.73
N GLN A 65 25.29 2.86 -14.52
CA GLN A 65 24.33 2.12 -13.71
C GLN A 65 23.14 3.01 -13.30
N LEU A 66 23.38 4.28 -12.97
CA LEU A 66 22.33 5.25 -12.69
C LEU A 66 21.42 5.47 -13.89
N ILE A 67 21.99 5.68 -15.08
CA ILE A 67 21.23 5.81 -16.32
C ILE A 67 20.36 4.56 -16.57
N LEU A 68 20.89 3.36 -16.29
CA LEU A 68 20.11 2.12 -16.39
C LEU A 68 18.91 2.13 -15.43
N LEU A 69 19.11 2.55 -14.18
CA LEU A 69 18.01 2.66 -13.19
C LEU A 69 16.97 3.68 -13.64
N ASP A 70 17.39 4.83 -14.18
CA ASP A 70 16.50 5.86 -14.72
C ASP A 70 15.66 5.34 -15.90
N VAL A 71 16.28 4.58 -16.81
CA VAL A 71 15.55 3.92 -17.91
C VAL A 71 14.50 2.95 -17.37
N ILE A 72 14.83 2.17 -16.32
CA ILE A 72 13.86 1.27 -15.67
C ILE A 72 12.71 2.06 -15.05
N PHE A 73 13.00 3.17 -14.35
CA PHE A 73 11.95 4.04 -13.79
C PHE A 73 11.05 4.61 -14.88
N ILE A 74 11.61 5.21 -15.93
CA ILE A 74 10.84 5.82 -17.02
C ILE A 74 9.95 4.77 -17.70
N ALA A 75 10.51 3.60 -18.03
CA ALA A 75 9.75 2.52 -18.66
C ALA A 75 8.60 2.03 -17.76
N TYR A 76 8.85 1.88 -16.46
CA TYR A 76 7.84 1.43 -15.52
C TYR A 76 6.74 2.47 -15.30
N TYR A 77 7.10 3.74 -15.13
CA TYR A 77 6.15 4.84 -14.97
C TYR A 77 5.29 5.03 -16.22
N ALA A 78 5.84 4.83 -17.42
CA ALA A 78 5.06 4.78 -18.65
C ALA A 78 4.02 3.64 -18.64
N GLY A 79 4.38 2.49 -18.07
CA GLY A 79 3.46 1.37 -17.85
C GLY A 79 2.33 1.70 -16.86
N ILE A 80 2.67 2.30 -15.71
CA ILE A 80 1.67 2.77 -14.73
C ILE A 80 0.72 3.79 -15.39
N TYR A 81 1.28 4.77 -16.11
CA TYR A 81 0.48 5.77 -16.84
C TYR A 81 -0.47 5.11 -17.84
N GLY A 82 0.01 4.15 -18.64
CA GLY A 82 -0.82 3.38 -19.56
C GLY A 82 -1.96 2.63 -18.85
N MET A 83 -1.70 2.03 -17.69
CA MET A 83 -2.75 1.40 -16.89
C MET A 83 -3.82 2.41 -16.45
N PHE A 84 -3.44 3.60 -15.96
CA PHE A 84 -4.41 4.65 -15.58
C PHE A 84 -5.27 5.12 -16.76
N LEU A 85 -4.68 5.21 -17.96
CA LEU A 85 -5.40 5.60 -19.16
C LEU A 85 -6.34 4.51 -19.67
N PHE A 86 -5.85 3.28 -19.80
CA PHE A 86 -6.51 2.25 -20.60
C PHE A 86 -7.22 1.17 -19.79
N SER A 87 -6.83 0.96 -18.54
CA SER A 87 -7.25 -0.22 -17.75
C SER A 87 -8.02 0.15 -16.49
N MET A 88 -7.75 1.31 -15.90
CA MET A 88 -8.34 1.73 -14.63
C MET A 88 -9.68 2.45 -14.82
N PRO A 89 -10.71 2.15 -14.02
CA PRO A 89 -11.98 2.89 -14.02
C PRO A 89 -11.76 4.40 -13.85
N THR A 90 -12.66 5.22 -14.43
CA THR A 90 -12.51 6.68 -14.48
C THR A 90 -12.41 7.31 -13.09
N ASP A 91 -13.28 6.92 -12.17
CA ASP A 91 -13.34 7.48 -10.81
C ASP A 91 -12.06 7.18 -10.01
N GLU A 92 -11.54 5.97 -10.14
CA GLU A 92 -10.28 5.58 -9.49
C GLU A 92 -9.06 6.24 -10.15
N ALA A 93 -9.10 6.46 -11.47
CA ALA A 93 -8.00 7.09 -12.20
C ALA A 93 -7.86 8.59 -11.90
N LEU A 94 -8.99 9.30 -11.73
CA LEU A 94 -9.01 10.72 -11.37
C LEU A 94 -8.52 11.00 -9.95
N THR A 95 -8.43 9.98 -9.11
CA THR A 95 -7.87 10.06 -7.76
C THR A 95 -6.49 9.42 -7.64
N LEU A 96 -5.92 8.94 -8.75
CA LEU A 96 -4.68 8.14 -8.79
C LEU A 96 -4.68 7.00 -7.76
N ALA A 97 -5.81 6.29 -7.61
CA ALA A 97 -5.95 5.28 -6.58
C ALA A 97 -4.85 4.21 -6.69
N GLY A 98 -4.18 3.93 -5.57
CA GLY A 98 -3.10 2.95 -5.51
C GLY A 98 -1.81 3.34 -6.25
N PHE A 99 -1.67 4.57 -6.78
CA PHE A 99 -0.46 5.04 -7.47
C PHE A 99 0.80 4.77 -6.67
N ASP A 100 0.83 5.16 -5.39
CA ASP A 100 2.02 4.98 -4.54
C ASP A 100 2.38 3.51 -4.36
N ARG A 101 1.41 2.60 -4.34
CA ARG A 101 1.68 1.15 -4.26
C ARG A 101 2.38 0.66 -5.52
N TYR A 102 1.92 1.08 -6.70
CA TYR A 102 2.53 0.71 -7.97
C TYR A 102 3.93 1.33 -8.11
N ALA A 103 4.07 2.63 -7.86
CA ALA A 103 5.34 3.34 -7.95
C ALA A 103 6.37 2.85 -6.92
N SER A 104 5.95 2.55 -5.69
CA SER A 104 6.86 2.02 -4.65
C SER A 104 7.47 0.67 -5.03
N SER A 105 6.77 -0.16 -5.81
CA SER A 105 7.32 -1.46 -6.23
C SER A 105 8.57 -1.33 -7.11
N VAL A 106 8.59 -0.38 -8.05
CA VAL A 106 9.77 -0.12 -8.87
C VAL A 106 10.86 0.60 -8.08
N VAL A 107 10.51 1.45 -7.12
CA VAL A 107 11.46 2.07 -6.19
C VAL A 107 12.18 1.00 -5.38
N ILE A 108 11.47 0.01 -4.85
CA ILE A 108 12.07 -1.11 -4.10
C ILE A 108 13.00 -1.92 -5.01
N LEU A 109 12.55 -2.27 -6.23
CA LEU A 109 13.35 -3.01 -7.20
C LEU A 109 14.65 -2.26 -7.55
N ASN A 110 14.54 -0.98 -7.94
CA ASN A 110 15.68 -0.15 -8.30
C ASN A 110 16.57 0.15 -7.08
N GLY A 111 16.00 0.27 -5.89
CA GLY A 111 16.74 0.38 -4.64
C GLY A 111 17.62 -0.86 -4.40
N GLY A 112 17.05 -2.06 -4.57
CA GLY A 112 17.80 -3.32 -4.48
C GLY A 112 18.91 -3.43 -5.55
N LEU A 113 18.61 -3.07 -6.80
CA LEU A 113 19.62 -3.03 -7.87
C LEU A 113 20.73 -2.01 -7.58
N ALA A 114 20.37 -0.82 -7.08
CA ALA A 114 21.32 0.20 -6.67
C ALA A 114 22.22 -0.33 -5.54
N THR A 115 21.67 -0.96 -4.52
CA THR A 115 22.46 -1.61 -3.45
C THR A 115 23.44 -2.62 -4.04
N PHE A 116 23.00 -3.50 -4.95
CA PHE A 116 23.87 -4.47 -5.61
C PHE A 116 25.00 -3.80 -6.39
N PHE A 117 24.69 -2.76 -7.17
CA PHE A 117 25.68 -1.97 -7.91
C PHE A 117 26.68 -1.28 -7.00
N LEU A 118 26.21 -0.70 -5.88
CA LEU A 118 27.04 -0.02 -4.91
C LEU A 118 27.98 -0.99 -4.20
N VAL A 119 27.49 -2.12 -3.70
CA VAL A 119 28.33 -3.14 -3.04
C VAL A 119 29.45 -3.59 -3.99
N ARG A 120 29.08 -4.00 -5.22
CA ARG A 120 30.06 -4.44 -6.21
C ARG A 120 31.02 -3.33 -6.64
N GLY A 121 30.54 -2.10 -6.76
CA GLY A 121 31.36 -0.97 -7.15
C GLY A 121 32.33 -0.53 -6.06
N ILE A 122 31.90 -0.56 -4.79
CA ILE A 122 32.74 -0.29 -3.62
C ILE A 122 33.86 -1.32 -3.53
N ASP A 123 33.61 -2.59 -3.87
CA ASP A 123 34.66 -3.61 -3.93
C ASP A 123 35.81 -3.22 -4.88
N CYS A 124 35.50 -2.59 -6.01
CA CYS A 124 36.51 -2.09 -6.94
C CYS A 124 37.21 -0.80 -6.45
N LEU A 125 36.68 -0.13 -5.42
CA LEU A 125 37.28 1.08 -4.85
C LEU A 125 38.40 0.80 -3.85
N TYR A 126 38.50 -0.41 -3.30
CA TYR A 126 39.61 -0.77 -2.40
C TYR A 126 40.98 -0.61 -3.05
N TYR A 127 42.02 -0.35 -2.24
CA TYR A 127 43.37 -0.27 -2.77
C TYR A 127 43.84 -1.66 -3.25
N GLU A 128 43.61 -2.69 -2.42
CA GLU A 128 43.84 -4.09 -2.80
C GLU A 128 42.63 -4.66 -3.55
N GLN A 129 42.85 -5.10 -4.79
CA GLN A 129 41.79 -5.63 -5.65
C GLN A 129 41.62 -7.13 -5.48
N SER A 130 42.69 -7.86 -5.16
CA SER A 130 42.62 -9.31 -4.93
C SER A 130 41.94 -9.59 -3.60
N ILE A 131 40.75 -10.20 -3.63
CA ILE A 131 39.94 -10.46 -2.43
C ILE A 131 40.72 -11.30 -1.42
N ASP A 132 41.44 -12.32 -1.88
CA ASP A 132 42.22 -13.25 -1.04
C ASP A 132 43.38 -12.57 -0.31
N GLN A 133 43.84 -11.43 -0.81
CA GLN A 133 44.95 -10.66 -0.24
C GLN A 133 44.46 -9.48 0.60
N ARG A 134 43.14 -9.30 0.76
CA ARG A 134 42.59 -8.19 1.52
C ARG A 134 42.88 -8.35 3.02
N ASN A 135 43.57 -7.38 3.59
CA ASN A 135 43.90 -7.32 5.01
C ASN A 135 44.05 -5.87 5.45
N TYR A 136 44.80 -5.61 6.54
CA TYR A 136 45.04 -4.25 7.02
C TYR A 136 45.74 -3.31 6.00
N ARG A 137 46.35 -3.86 4.93
CA ARG A 137 47.00 -3.14 3.81
C ARG A 137 46.05 -2.86 2.64
N SER A 138 44.78 -3.24 2.71
CA SER A 138 43.78 -2.98 1.65
C SER A 138 43.38 -1.51 1.50
N PHE A 139 43.94 -0.63 2.33
CA PHE A 139 43.70 0.80 2.33
C PHE A 139 45.00 1.52 1.96
N SER A 140 44.89 2.58 1.16
CA SER A 140 46.05 3.39 0.77
C SER A 140 46.71 4.12 1.95
N SER A 141 45.97 4.33 3.05
CA SER A 141 46.48 4.98 4.26
C SER A 141 45.72 4.55 5.51
N LEU A 142 46.31 4.79 6.69
CA LEU A 142 45.64 4.60 7.98
C LEU A 142 44.42 5.49 8.14
N LEU A 143 44.42 6.69 7.55
CA LEU A 143 43.29 7.61 7.58
C LEU A 143 42.10 7.03 6.81
N SER A 144 42.32 6.56 5.58
CA SER A 144 41.27 5.93 4.76
C SER A 144 40.65 4.71 5.44
N LYS A 145 41.48 3.92 6.13
CA LYS A 145 41.01 2.80 6.96
C LYS A 145 40.12 3.27 8.12
N LYS A 146 40.55 4.29 8.88
CA LYS A 146 39.76 4.83 10.00
C LYS A 146 38.43 5.41 9.54
N ILE A 147 38.42 6.17 8.44
CA ILE A 147 37.19 6.73 7.85
C ILE A 147 36.23 5.58 7.50
N TYR A 148 36.70 4.57 6.77
CA TYR A 148 35.87 3.41 6.42
C TYR A 148 35.28 2.72 7.66
N GLN A 149 36.09 2.47 8.69
CA GLN A 149 35.65 1.82 9.93
C GLN A 149 34.60 2.65 10.67
N TYR A 150 34.85 3.94 10.90
CA TYR A 150 33.90 4.80 11.59
C TYR A 150 32.60 4.99 10.81
N THR A 151 32.68 5.22 9.49
CA THR A 151 31.48 5.32 8.65
C THR A 151 30.67 4.02 8.69
N THR A 152 31.32 2.86 8.62
CA THR A 152 30.63 1.56 8.72
C THR A 152 29.93 1.39 10.07
N LEU A 153 30.59 1.72 11.18
CA LEU A 153 29.99 1.64 12.51
C LEU A 153 28.81 2.61 12.69
N ILE A 154 28.95 3.85 12.21
CA ILE A 154 27.88 4.85 12.26
C ILE A 154 26.68 4.40 11.43
N LEU A 155 26.91 3.92 10.20
CA LEU A 155 25.83 3.43 9.34
C LEU A 155 25.15 2.19 9.93
N LEU A 156 25.92 1.27 10.53
CA LEU A 156 25.36 0.11 11.22
C LEU A 156 24.48 0.53 12.42
N PHE A 157 24.93 1.51 13.19
CA PHE A 157 24.15 2.07 14.29
C PHE A 157 22.82 2.65 13.81
N PHE A 158 22.83 3.51 12.78
CA PHE A 158 21.60 4.05 12.21
C PHE A 158 20.70 2.99 11.58
N ALA A 159 21.27 2.00 10.88
CA ALA A 159 20.49 0.88 10.34
C ALA A 159 19.76 0.11 11.45
N THR A 160 20.44 -0.12 12.58
CA THR A 160 19.85 -0.80 13.74
C THR A 160 18.71 0.03 14.34
N LEU A 161 18.88 1.35 14.44
CA LEU A 161 17.82 2.25 14.91
C LEU A 161 16.61 2.26 13.98
N MET A 162 16.80 2.27 12.66
CA MET A 162 15.70 2.20 11.70
C MET A 162 14.95 0.87 11.81
N VAL A 163 15.66 -0.26 11.91
CA VAL A 163 15.03 -1.57 12.12
C VAL A 163 14.24 -1.60 13.43
N LEU A 164 14.77 -1.02 14.51
CA LEU A 164 14.07 -0.92 15.78
C LEU A 164 12.81 -0.04 15.67
N SER A 165 12.91 1.10 14.97
CA SER A 165 11.80 2.01 14.71
C SER A 165 10.67 1.29 13.99
N GLU A 166 10.96 0.59 12.89
CA GLU A 166 9.95 -0.14 12.13
C GLU A 166 9.37 -1.32 12.91
N ASN A 167 10.21 -2.05 13.65
CA ASN A 167 9.72 -3.13 14.51
C ASN A 167 8.75 -2.61 15.58
N ASN A 168 9.04 -1.45 16.18
CA ASN A 168 8.14 -0.83 17.14
C ASN A 168 6.86 -0.31 16.47
N GLY A 169 6.94 0.28 15.27
CA GLY A 169 5.77 0.69 14.49
C GLY A 169 4.86 -0.48 14.12
N MET A 170 5.43 -1.61 13.67
CA MET A 170 4.66 -2.84 13.41
C MET A 170 3.99 -3.37 14.68
N ARG A 171 4.69 -3.35 15.82
CA ARG A 171 4.11 -3.77 17.11
C ARG A 171 2.96 -2.88 17.54
N PHE A 172 3.09 -1.56 17.36
CA PHE A 172 2.02 -0.60 17.63
C PHE A 172 0.79 -0.90 16.75
N ASN A 173 0.98 -1.03 15.43
CA ASN A 173 -0.10 -1.37 14.51
C ASN A 173 -0.75 -2.73 14.83
N ASN A 174 0.03 -3.72 15.28
CA ASN A 174 -0.50 -5.03 15.67
C ASN A 174 -1.32 -4.97 16.97
N GLN A 175 -1.04 -4.02 17.86
CA GLN A 175 -1.86 -3.83 19.06
C GLN A 175 -3.24 -3.26 18.68
N ASP A 176 -3.25 -2.28 17.78
CA ASP A 176 -4.47 -1.62 17.32
C ASP A 176 -5.25 -2.46 16.29
N TYR A 177 -4.62 -3.48 15.70
CA TYR A 177 -5.25 -4.35 14.70
C TYR A 177 -6.60 -4.90 15.14
N LYS A 178 -6.75 -5.27 16.43
CA LYS A 178 -8.00 -5.83 16.96
C LYS A 178 -9.20 -4.88 16.86
N GLU A 179 -8.97 -3.58 16.87
CA GLU A 179 -10.03 -2.57 16.77
C GLU A 179 -10.43 -2.30 15.32
N THR A 180 -9.65 -2.78 14.36
CA THR A 180 -9.91 -2.57 12.94
C THR A 180 -11.10 -3.38 12.45
N VAL A 181 -11.79 -2.86 11.43
CA VAL A 181 -12.91 -3.55 10.75
C VAL A 181 -12.50 -4.94 10.27
N GLN A 182 -11.27 -5.09 9.79
CA GLN A 182 -10.70 -6.35 9.32
C GLN A 182 -10.66 -7.40 10.42
N ALA A 183 -10.16 -7.04 11.60
CA ALA A 183 -10.10 -7.98 12.72
C ALA A 183 -11.48 -8.36 13.23
N LYS A 184 -12.42 -7.39 13.33
CA LYS A 184 -13.80 -7.65 13.76
C LYS A 184 -14.54 -8.59 12.82
N ILE A 185 -14.43 -8.37 11.50
CA ILE A 185 -15.01 -9.27 10.50
C ILE A 185 -14.36 -10.65 10.59
N ALA A 186 -13.03 -10.73 10.71
CA ALA A 186 -12.31 -12.00 10.83
C ALA A 186 -12.73 -12.80 12.07
N GLU A 187 -12.95 -12.13 13.21
CA GLU A 187 -13.38 -12.77 14.45
C GLU A 187 -14.81 -13.33 14.34
N ILE A 188 -15.70 -12.62 13.64
CA ILE A 188 -17.12 -12.99 13.50
C ILE A 188 -17.35 -14.04 12.40
N ALA A 189 -16.75 -13.83 11.22
CA ALA A 189 -16.93 -14.72 10.07
C ALA A 189 -15.99 -15.92 10.13
N GLY A 190 -14.79 -15.77 10.69
CA GLY A 190 -13.74 -16.76 10.54
C GLY A 190 -13.27 -16.91 9.09
N ASP A 191 -12.58 -18.02 8.82
CA ASP A 191 -12.00 -18.29 7.51
C ASP A 191 -12.97 -19.06 6.60
N HIS A 192 -13.57 -18.37 5.64
CA HIS A 192 -14.37 -18.99 4.57
C HIS A 192 -13.62 -18.97 3.24
N PHE A 193 -13.46 -20.15 2.62
CA PHE A 193 -12.79 -20.29 1.31
C PHE A 193 -13.73 -20.85 0.22
N THR A 194 -15.02 -20.95 0.50
CA THR A 194 -16.04 -21.51 -0.41
C THR A 194 -16.94 -20.42 -0.96
N MET A 195 -16.81 -20.14 -2.26
CA MET A 195 -17.46 -18.97 -2.85
C MET A 195 -18.97 -19.14 -2.77
N ASN A 196 -19.65 -18.13 -2.27
CA ASN A 196 -21.11 -18.11 -2.20
C ASN A 196 -21.66 -16.86 -2.90
N GLN A 197 -22.98 -16.80 -3.03
CA GLN A 197 -23.70 -15.68 -3.65
C GLN A 197 -24.66 -15.00 -2.66
N GLN A 198 -24.52 -15.31 -1.37
CA GLN A 198 -25.39 -14.78 -0.32
C GLN A 198 -25.17 -13.29 -0.16
N ARG A 199 -26.25 -12.56 0.10
CA ARG A 199 -26.24 -11.11 0.25
C ARG A 199 -26.07 -10.76 1.71
N TYR A 200 -24.97 -10.07 2.05
CA TYR A 200 -24.65 -9.70 3.42
C TYR A 200 -24.72 -8.19 3.62
N LEU A 201 -25.38 -7.77 4.69
CA LEU A 201 -25.32 -6.40 5.20
C LEU A 201 -24.42 -6.37 6.43
N ILE A 202 -23.30 -5.67 6.35
CA ILE A 202 -22.40 -5.45 7.47
C ILE A 202 -22.78 -4.15 8.19
N VAL A 203 -23.08 -4.28 9.48
CA VAL A 203 -23.44 -3.20 10.39
C VAL A 203 -22.19 -2.82 11.20
N SER A 204 -21.71 -1.59 11.03
CA SER A 204 -20.52 -1.08 11.73
C SER A 204 -20.72 0.36 12.16
N THR A 205 -20.17 0.74 13.32
CA THR A 205 -20.22 2.11 13.81
C THR A 205 -19.14 3.01 13.20
N ASP A 206 -18.17 2.45 12.48
CA ASP A 206 -17.12 3.20 11.80
C ASP A 206 -17.62 3.78 10.47
N LYS A 207 -18.16 5.00 10.56
CA LYS A 207 -18.62 5.75 9.40
C LYS A 207 -17.53 5.95 8.34
N SER A 208 -16.28 6.20 8.75
CA SER A 208 -15.21 6.44 7.79
C SER A 208 -14.88 5.20 6.97
N ALA A 209 -14.92 4.03 7.59
CA ALA A 209 -14.70 2.74 6.94
C ALA A 209 -15.86 2.32 6.04
N VAL A 210 -17.10 2.70 6.39
CA VAL A 210 -18.27 2.50 5.52
C VAL A 210 -18.21 3.45 4.31
N ASP A 211 -17.99 4.75 4.53
CA ASP A 211 -17.97 5.77 3.48
C ASP A 211 -16.81 5.57 2.48
N SER A 212 -15.69 4.98 2.94
CA SER A 212 -14.55 4.61 2.09
C SER A 212 -14.70 3.24 1.41
N TYR A 213 -15.86 2.59 1.53
CA TYR A 213 -16.15 1.24 1.01
C TYR A 213 -15.30 0.11 1.62
N LEU A 214 -14.47 0.41 2.63
CA LEU A 214 -13.57 -0.55 3.26
C LEU A 214 -14.34 -1.72 3.87
N VAL A 215 -15.43 -1.45 4.58
CA VAL A 215 -16.26 -2.47 5.24
C VAL A 215 -16.81 -3.47 4.24
N GLY A 216 -17.44 -2.99 3.16
CA GLY A 216 -17.97 -3.86 2.11
C GLY A 216 -16.85 -4.62 1.40
N TYR A 217 -15.76 -3.94 1.04
CA TYR A 217 -14.61 -4.56 0.37
C TYR A 217 -14.01 -5.70 1.20
N VAL A 218 -13.68 -5.46 2.47
CA VAL A 218 -13.12 -6.45 3.38
C VAL A 218 -14.11 -7.60 3.61
N GLY A 219 -15.40 -7.27 3.79
CA GLY A 219 -16.46 -8.25 3.94
C GLY A 219 -16.52 -9.26 2.79
N LYS A 220 -16.35 -8.81 1.54
CA LYS A 220 -16.33 -9.69 0.36
C LYS A 220 -15.25 -10.77 0.45
N TYR A 221 -14.09 -10.46 1.06
CA TYR A 221 -13.00 -11.42 1.20
C TYR A 221 -13.24 -12.43 2.32
N TYR A 222 -13.68 -11.97 3.50
CA TYR A 222 -13.87 -12.84 4.66
C TYR A 222 -15.15 -13.69 4.57
N LEU A 223 -16.23 -13.13 4.02
CA LEU A 223 -17.49 -13.87 3.78
C LEU A 223 -17.46 -14.61 2.45
N PHE A 224 -16.45 -14.34 1.62
CA PHE A 224 -16.21 -14.96 0.32
C PHE A 224 -17.45 -14.93 -0.61
N SER A 225 -18.10 -13.76 -0.61
CA SER A 225 -19.29 -13.41 -1.42
C SER A 225 -19.06 -12.10 -2.16
N PRO A 226 -19.51 -11.96 -3.43
CA PRO A 226 -19.44 -10.67 -4.13
C PRO A 226 -20.47 -9.65 -3.63
N ASN A 227 -21.54 -10.10 -2.96
CA ASN A 227 -22.71 -9.30 -2.59
C ASN A 227 -22.63 -8.91 -1.10
N VAL A 228 -21.76 -7.97 -0.78
CA VAL A 228 -21.56 -7.50 0.60
C VAL A 228 -21.51 -5.98 0.62
N ASP A 229 -22.38 -5.40 1.43
CA ASP A 229 -22.51 -3.95 1.62
C ASP A 229 -22.31 -3.59 3.09
N GLY A 230 -21.70 -2.44 3.35
CA GLY A 230 -21.51 -1.90 4.70
C GLY A 230 -22.45 -0.73 4.96
N ARG A 231 -22.98 -0.61 6.19
CA ARG A 231 -23.81 0.53 6.59
C ARG A 231 -23.61 0.90 8.05
N GLU A 232 -23.51 2.21 8.29
CA GLU A 232 -23.37 2.78 9.64
C GLU A 232 -24.67 3.42 10.16
N ASN A 233 -25.53 3.95 9.30
CA ASN A 233 -26.71 4.68 9.77
C ASN A 233 -28.03 3.97 9.47
N PHE A 234 -28.81 3.73 10.54
CA PHE A 234 -30.14 3.11 10.50
C PHE A 234 -31.27 4.03 10.98
N LEU A 235 -31.01 5.35 11.08
CA LEU A 235 -32.07 6.34 11.33
C LEU A 235 -32.96 6.48 10.08
N MET A 236 -33.99 5.64 10.01
CA MET A 236 -34.96 5.60 8.91
C MET A 236 -36.35 5.19 9.40
N SER A 237 -37.35 5.27 8.53
CA SER A 237 -38.69 4.79 8.85
C SER A 237 -38.74 3.26 8.98
N ALA A 238 -39.77 2.74 9.65
CA ALA A 238 -39.97 1.30 9.80
C ALA A 238 -40.04 0.57 8.46
N THR A 239 -40.79 1.12 7.51
CA THR A 239 -40.98 0.55 6.18
C THR A 239 -39.69 0.55 5.36
N GLU A 240 -38.85 1.58 5.49
CA GLU A 240 -37.53 1.64 4.84
C GLU A 240 -36.58 0.61 5.44
N PHE A 241 -36.60 0.42 6.76
CA PHE A 241 -35.76 -0.56 7.44
C PHE A 241 -36.12 -2.00 7.04
N GLU A 242 -37.40 -2.34 7.01
CA GLU A 242 -37.87 -3.64 6.52
C GLU A 242 -37.51 -3.87 5.05
N SER A 243 -37.70 -2.85 4.21
CA SER A 243 -37.34 -2.91 2.79
C SER A 243 -35.84 -3.05 2.57
N LEU A 244 -35.03 -2.48 3.46
CA LEU A 244 -33.57 -2.64 3.45
C LEU A 244 -33.21 -4.08 3.82
N LEU A 245 -33.70 -4.61 4.95
CA LEU A 245 -33.38 -5.95 5.40
C LEU A 245 -33.79 -7.03 4.38
N ALA A 246 -34.94 -6.87 3.72
CA ALA A 246 -35.42 -7.80 2.70
C ALA A 246 -34.48 -7.94 1.46
N GLN A 247 -33.53 -7.02 1.29
CA GLN A 247 -32.53 -7.10 0.22
C GLN A 247 -31.36 -8.03 0.54
N TYR A 248 -31.24 -8.49 1.79
CA TYR A 248 -30.12 -9.30 2.26
C TYR A 248 -30.60 -10.65 2.78
N ASP A 249 -29.68 -11.62 2.80
CA ASP A 249 -29.92 -12.94 3.37
C ASP A 249 -29.40 -13.00 4.81
N PHE A 250 -28.30 -12.28 5.09
CA PHE A 250 -27.66 -12.21 6.40
C PHE A 250 -27.28 -10.79 6.80
N VAL A 251 -27.28 -10.53 8.10
CA VAL A 251 -26.75 -9.30 8.71
C VAL A 251 -25.57 -9.66 9.60
N VAL A 252 -24.45 -9.00 9.38
CA VAL A 252 -23.21 -9.17 10.15
C VAL A 252 -23.02 -7.93 11.02
N ILE A 253 -23.16 -8.08 12.33
CA ILE A 253 -23.04 -7.00 13.29
C ILE A 253 -21.63 -7.03 13.87
N LEU A 254 -20.80 -6.02 13.55
CA LEU A 254 -19.39 -6.00 13.98
C LEU A 254 -19.20 -5.60 15.43
N GLU A 255 -20.07 -4.73 15.92
CA GLU A 255 -20.01 -4.14 17.25
C GLU A 255 -21.40 -3.71 17.71
N GLU A 256 -21.55 -3.39 18.99
CA GLU A 256 -22.83 -2.91 19.51
C GLU A 256 -23.25 -1.63 18.77
N HIS A 257 -24.39 -1.70 18.09
CA HIS A 257 -24.80 -0.66 17.17
C HIS A 257 -26.12 -0.01 17.57
N TYR A 258 -26.06 1.22 18.09
CA TYR A 258 -27.20 1.89 18.72
C TYR A 258 -28.41 2.06 17.79
N THR A 259 -28.24 2.63 16.61
CA THR A 259 -29.38 2.95 15.72
C THR A 259 -30.02 1.69 15.13
N PHE A 260 -29.21 0.68 14.81
CA PHE A 260 -29.68 -0.64 14.40
C PHE A 260 -30.51 -1.31 15.52
N ASN A 261 -29.94 -1.42 16.72
CA ASN A 261 -30.63 -2.02 17.87
C ASN A 261 -31.88 -1.23 18.29
N ALA A 262 -31.89 0.09 18.15
CA ALA A 262 -33.08 0.91 18.40
C ALA A 262 -34.21 0.60 17.39
N MET A 263 -33.87 0.32 16.12
CA MET A 263 -34.84 -0.07 15.10
C MET A 263 -35.37 -1.49 15.32
N THR A 264 -34.49 -2.46 15.62
CA THR A 264 -34.92 -3.84 15.89
C THR A 264 -35.70 -3.94 17.19
N GLU A 265 -35.37 -3.17 18.23
CA GLU A 265 -36.12 -3.14 19.48
C GLU A 265 -37.53 -2.57 19.25
N LYS A 266 -37.63 -1.50 18.46
CA LYS A 266 -38.91 -0.86 18.14
C LYS A 266 -39.83 -1.75 17.30
N LEU A 267 -39.28 -2.53 16.38
CA LEU A 267 -40.06 -3.34 15.43
C LEU A 267 -40.30 -4.77 15.90
N TYR A 268 -39.30 -5.37 16.54
CA TYR A 268 -39.26 -6.80 16.88
C TYR A 268 -38.99 -7.05 18.38
N SER A 269 -38.85 -6.01 19.21
CA SER A 269 -38.59 -6.11 20.66
C SER A 269 -37.36 -6.96 21.02
N ARG A 270 -36.32 -6.87 20.17
CA ARG A 270 -35.03 -7.55 20.37
C ARG A 270 -33.87 -6.64 20.03
N THR A 271 -32.76 -6.87 20.72
CA THR A 271 -31.45 -6.31 20.43
C THR A 271 -30.48 -7.42 20.08
N PHE A 272 -29.51 -7.11 19.22
CA PHE A 272 -28.52 -8.06 18.75
C PHE A 272 -27.13 -7.69 19.21
N LYS A 273 -26.35 -8.72 19.57
CA LYS A 273 -24.93 -8.60 19.89
C LYS A 273 -24.09 -8.77 18.62
N PRO A 274 -22.78 -8.53 18.65
CA PRO A 274 -21.92 -8.81 17.51
C PRO A 274 -22.00 -10.27 17.08
N GLY A 275 -22.11 -10.53 15.77
CA GLY A 275 -22.33 -11.85 15.21
C GLY A 275 -22.93 -11.84 13.80
N ILE A 276 -23.16 -13.02 13.25
CA ILE A 276 -23.86 -13.22 11.96
C ILE A 276 -25.25 -13.77 12.27
N TYR A 277 -26.26 -13.11 11.72
CA TYR A 277 -27.67 -13.48 11.87
C TYR A 277 -28.33 -13.59 10.50
N SER A 278 -29.21 -14.56 10.31
CA SER A 278 -30.06 -14.56 9.12
C SER A 278 -31.09 -13.43 9.23
N VAL A 279 -31.50 -12.84 8.10
CA VAL A 279 -32.56 -11.82 8.11
C VAL A 279 -33.86 -12.40 8.67
N ASP A 280 -34.13 -13.68 8.41
CA ASP A 280 -35.28 -14.39 8.97
C ASP A 280 -35.24 -14.45 10.51
N GLU A 281 -34.07 -14.68 11.13
CA GLU A 281 -33.91 -14.64 12.59
C GLU A 281 -34.16 -13.25 13.20
N ILE A 282 -33.86 -12.19 12.45
CA ILE A 282 -34.08 -10.81 12.89
C ILE A 282 -35.56 -10.43 12.83
N ILE A 283 -36.25 -10.87 11.77
CA ILE A 283 -37.65 -10.51 11.51
C ILE A 283 -38.63 -11.43 12.27
N GLN A 284 -38.22 -12.65 12.64
CA GLN A 284 -39.09 -13.58 13.37
C GLN A 284 -39.31 -13.17 14.84
N ASN A 285 -40.59 -13.00 15.19
CA ASN A 285 -41.11 -12.77 16.55
C ASN A 285 -40.83 -13.94 17.50
#